data_AF-A0A6J4P474-F1
#
_entry.id   AF-A0A6J4P474-F1
#
_cell.length_a   1.000
_cell.length_b   1.000
_cell.length_c   1.000
_cell.angle_alpha   90.00
_cell.angle_beta   90.00
_cell.angle_gamma   90.00
#
_symmetry.space_group_name_H-M   'P 1'
#
loop_
_entity.id
_entity.type
_entity.pdbx_description
1 polymer ?
#
loop_
_entity_poly.entity_id
_entity_poly.type
_entity_poly.pdbx_seq_one_letter_code
_entity_poly.pdbx_strand_id
1 'polypeptide(L)' 'MGLAVTKRKVSGGSRSMSRFEQTADLLSVIQTCRFQGKSAMTFFRDAISAHSCDLFMPSLIPQSKT' A
#
# COMPACT_ATOMS: atom_id res chain seq x y z
N MET A 1 -25.11 -14.62 3.48
CA MET A 1 -23.99 -13.70 3.75
C MET A 1 -23.22 -13.48 2.45
N GLY A 2 -23.66 -12.53 1.62
CA GLY A 2 -22.99 -12.17 0.36
C GLY A 2 -22.38 -10.79 0.51
N LEU A 3 -21.05 -10.69 0.54
CA LEU A 3 -20.35 -9.41 0.57
C LEU A 3 -20.48 -8.74 -0.80
N ALA A 4 -21.39 -7.77 -0.90
CA ALA A 4 -21.51 -6.91 -2.06
C ALA A 4 -20.28 -6.00 -2.14
N VAL A 5 -19.27 -6.42 -2.91
CA VAL A 5 -18.13 -5.58 -3.26
C VAL A 5 -18.63 -4.49 -4.20
N THR A 6 -18.91 -3.31 -3.66
CA THR A 6 -19.23 -2.14 -4.46
C THR A 6 -18.00 -1.75 -5.27
N LYS A 7 -17.95 -2.18 -6.53
CA LYS A 7 -17.06 -1.64 -7.56
C LYS A 7 -17.42 -0.16 -7.75
N ARG A 8 -16.81 0.73 -6.97
CA ARG A 8 -16.85 2.16 -7.27
C ARG A 8 -15.96 2.41 -8.48
N LYS A 9 -16.57 2.80 -9.59
CA LYS A 9 -15.89 3.39 -10.74
C LYS A 9 -15.38 4.76 -10.32
N VAL A 10 -14.07 4.90 -10.10
CA VAL A 10 -13.44 6.21 -9.93
C VAL A 10 -13.28 6.82 -11.32
N SER A 11 -14.32 7.50 -11.80
CA SER A 11 -14.25 8.35 -12.98
C SER A 11 -13.51 9.63 -12.62
N GLY A 12 -12.23 9.73 -12.98
CA GLY A 12 -11.40 10.90 -12.66
C GLY A 12 -10.13 10.98 -13.51
N GLY A 13 -10.29 11.34 -14.80
CA GLY A 13 -9.40 12.26 -15.52
C GLY A 13 -7.88 12.04 -15.60
N SER A 14 -7.31 10.90 -15.18
CA SER A 14 -5.87 10.66 -15.31
C SER A 14 -5.58 9.97 -16.64
N ARG A 15 -4.92 10.70 -17.55
CA ARG A 15 -4.58 10.27 -18.93
C ARG A 15 -3.51 9.16 -19.02
N SER A 16 -3.08 8.56 -17.91
CA SER A 16 -2.24 7.36 -17.94
C SER A 16 -2.66 6.36 -16.86
N MET A 17 -2.90 5.10 -17.26
CA MET A 17 -3.10 3.99 -16.33
C MET A 17 -1.93 3.87 -15.34
N SER A 18 -0.71 4.17 -15.78
CA SER A 18 0.49 4.16 -14.94
C SER A 18 0.40 5.09 -13.71
N ARG A 19 -0.16 6.31 -13.82
CA ARG A 19 -0.35 7.17 -12.63
C ARG A 19 -1.42 6.64 -11.69
N PHE A 20 -2.44 6.00 -12.25
CA PHE A 20 -3.49 5.36 -11.45
C PHE A 20 -2.94 4.15 -10.69
N GLU A 21 -2.11 3.33 -11.33
CA GLU A 21 -1.41 2.20 -10.71
C GLU A 21 -0.48 2.67 -9.58
N GLN A 22 0.38 3.66 -9.84
CA GLN A 22 1.27 4.22 -8.80
C GLN A 22 0.50 4.77 -7.59
N THR A 23 -0.62 5.44 -7.84
CA THR A 23 -1.48 5.96 -6.77
C THR A 23 -2.20 4.82 -6.04
N ALA A 24 -2.66 3.80 -6.76
CA ALA A 24 -3.30 2.62 -6.19
C ALA A 24 -2.34 1.82 -5.30
N ASP A 25 -1.09 1.65 -5.72
CA ASP A 25 -0.04 0.99 -4.94
C ASP A 25 0.24 1.74 -3.65
N LEU A 26 0.39 3.06 -3.72
CA LEU A 26 0.60 3.90 -2.54
C LEU A 26 -0.58 3.81 -1.56
N LEU A 27 -1.81 3.89 -2.08
CA LEU A 27 -3.02 3.76 -1.27
C LEU A 27 -3.15 2.36 -0.67
N SER A 28 -2.80 1.32 -1.42
CA SER A 28 -2.78 -0.07 -0.97
C SER A 28 -1.84 -0.22 0.23
N VAL A 29 -0.61 0.27 0.13
CA VAL A 29 0.37 0.28 1.25
C VAL A 29 -0.21 0.98 2.48
N ILE A 30 -0.77 2.19 2.32
CA ILE A 30 -1.35 2.94 3.44
C ILE A 30 -2.50 2.18 4.09
N GLN A 31 -3.39 1.58 3.29
CA GLN A 31 -4.52 0.80 3.77
C GLN A 31 -4.06 -0.46 4.51
N THR A 32 -3.06 -1.17 3.97
CA THR A 32 -2.47 -2.35 4.59
C THR A 32 -1.78 -2.01 5.92
N CYS A 33 -1.03 -0.90 5.98
CA CYS A 33 -0.44 -0.40 7.23
C CYS A 33 -1.52 -0.13 8.28
N ARG A 34 -2.61 0.56 7.91
CA ARG A 34 -3.74 0.82 8.81
C ARG A 34 -4.39 -0.47 9.30
N PHE A 35 -4.58 -1.45 8.42
CA PHE A 35 -5.14 -2.76 8.78
C PHE A 35 -4.26 -3.52 9.77
N GLN A 36 -2.94 -3.41 9.64
CA GLN A 36 -1.97 -4.02 10.56
C GLN A 36 -1.71 -3.22 11.85
N GLY A 37 -2.33 -2.04 12.01
CA GLY A 37 -2.03 -1.14 13.13
C GLY A 37 -0.61 -0.54 13.07
N LYS A 38 0.04 -0.57 11.91
CA LYS A 38 1.39 -0.03 11.68
C LYS A 38 1.30 1.39 11.13
N SER A 39 2.28 2.23 11.44
CA SER A 39 2.36 3.57 10.85
C SER A 39 2.87 3.48 9.41
N ALA A 40 2.12 4.07 8.47
CA ALA A 40 2.54 4.15 7.08
C ALA A 40 3.83 4.99 6.93
N MET A 41 3.97 6.06 7.73
CA MET A 41 5.16 6.92 7.69
C MET A 41 6.44 6.18 8.15
N THR A 42 6.35 5.31 9.16
CA THR A 42 7.52 4.53 9.59
C THR A 42 7.89 3.52 8.52
N PHE A 43 6.91 2.86 7.90
CA PHE A 43 7.15 1.95 6.78
C PHE A 43 7.86 2.63 5.61
N PHE A 44 7.40 3.82 5.20
CA PHE A 44 8.06 4.56 4.11
C PHE A 44 9.47 5.01 4.49
N ARG A 45 9.70 5.44 5.74
CA ARG A 45 11.04 5.79 6.22
C ARG A 45 11.98 4.58 6.12
N ASP A 46 11.54 3.42 6.58
CA ASP A 46 12.34 2.19 6.55
C ASP A 46 12.59 1.74 5.10
N ALA A 47 11.59 1.84 4.23
CA ALA A 47 11.71 1.46 2.82
C ALA A 47 12.69 2.36 2.05
N ILE A 48 12.62 3.68 2.27
CA ILE A 48 13.55 4.65 1.67
C ILE A 48 14.97 4.40 2.19
N SER A 49 15.11 4.15 3.50
CA SER A 49 16.40 3.88 4.11
C SER A 49 17.00 2.56 3.61
N ALA A 50 16.18 1.53 3.41
CA ALA A 50 16.58 0.27 2.82
C ALA A 50 17.03 0.45 1.37
N HIS A 51 16.33 1.27 0.59
CA HIS A 51 16.72 1.58 -0.78
C HIS A 51 18.03 2.37 -0.88
N SER A 52 18.28 3.31 0.04
CA SER A 52 19.50 4.13 0.01
C SER A 52 20.73 3.44 0.60
N CYS A 53 20.54 2.50 1.53
CA CYS A 53 21.62 1.92 2.33
C CYS A 53 21.79 0.40 2.13
N ASP A 54 21.16 -0.20 1.10
CA ASP A 54 21.11 -1.65 0.85
C ASP A 54 20.71 -2.47 2.10
N LEU A 55 19.80 -1.92 2.91
CA LEU A 55 19.30 -2.60 4.11
C LEU A 55 18.11 -3.51 3.77
N PHE A 56 17.68 -4.28 4.76
CA PHE A 56 16.54 -5.18 4.63
C PHE A 56 15.26 -4.42 4.24
N MET A 57 14.66 -4.80 3.12
CA MET A 57 13.41 -4.19 2.65
C MET A 57 12.27 -4.55 3.62
N PRO A 58 11.56 -3.55 4.20
CA PRO A 58 10.43 -3.84 5.07
C PRO A 58 9.29 -4.49 4.27
N SER A 59 8.68 -5.54 4.83
CA SER A 59 7.57 -6.25 4.17
C SER A 59 6.22 -5.93 4.83
N LEU A 60 5.18 -5.81 3.99
CA LEU A 60 3.79 -5.67 4.41
C LEU A 60 3.03 -7.00 4.37
N ILE A 61 3.70 -8.11 4.08
CA ILE A 61 3.08 -9.43 4.12
C ILE A 61 2.70 -9.70 5.58
N PRO A 62 1.42 -10.01 5.89
CA PRO A 62 1.02 -10.36 7.23
C PRO A 62 1.81 -11.60 7.64
N GLN A 63 2.75 -11.44 8.58
CA GLN A 63 3.29 -12.60 9.28
C GLN A 63 2.15 -13.07 10.17
N SER A 64 1.50 -14.17 9.78
CA SER A 64 0.51 -14.84 10.61
C SER A 64 1.19 -15.15 11.94
N LYS A 65 0.90 -14.38 12.98
CA LYS A 65 1.15 -14.84 14.35
C LYS A 65 0.25 -16.06 14.52
N THR A 66 0.90 -17.21 14.57
CA THR A 66 0.27 -18.49 14.90
C THR A 66 -0.30 -18.43 16.30
#